data_AF-A0A388TEP7-F1
#
_entry.id   AF-A0A388TEP7-F1
#
_cell.length_a   1.000
_cell.length_b   1.000
_cell.length_c   1.000
_cell.angle_alpha   90.00
_cell.angle_beta   90.00
_cell.angle_gamma   90.00
#
_symmetry.space_group_name_H-M   'P 1'
#
loop_
_entity.id
_entity.type
_entity.pdbx_description
1 polymer ?
#
loop_
_entity_poly.entity_id
_entity_poly.type
_entity_poly.pdbx_seq_one_letter_code
_entity_poly.pdbx_strand_id
1 'polypeptide(L)'
;MPHFLPTTLPEAKELGWDTLDIILVSGDAYVDHPSFGPALIGRYLEAHGFKVGIIPQPDWKDPASFTVLGQPNLFFCVSAGNIDSMVNNYTADKKPRRTDMYSPNNEAGHRPDRASIVYTSMLKRLYKNT
;
A
#
# COMPACT_ATOMS: atom_id res chain seq x y z
N MET A 1 -1.39 19.96 -13.02
CA MET A 1 -2.40 18.93 -13.38
C MET A 1 -2.50 17.96 -12.21
N PRO A 2 -3.67 17.33 -11.95
CA PRO A 2 -3.74 16.26 -10.97
C PRO A 2 -2.81 15.13 -11.41
N HIS A 3 -1.97 14.63 -10.50
CA HIS A 3 -1.05 13.51 -10.73
C HIS A 3 -1.38 12.41 -9.74
N PHE A 4 -1.10 11.15 -10.08
CA PHE A 4 -1.23 10.02 -9.16
C PHE A 4 -0.09 10.03 -8.13
N LEU A 5 -0.32 9.50 -6.92
CA LEU A 5 0.77 9.27 -5.98
C LEU A 5 1.75 8.27 -6.62
N PRO A 6 3.06 8.51 -6.55
CA PRO A 6 4.04 7.61 -7.12
C PRO A 6 3.95 6.23 -6.47
N THR A 7 3.94 5.21 -7.31
CA THR A 7 4.00 3.79 -6.96
C THR A 7 5.40 3.20 -7.17
N THR A 8 6.24 3.90 -7.93
CA THR A 8 7.62 3.54 -8.19
C THR A 8 8.56 4.74 -8.00
N LEU A 9 9.83 4.48 -7.66
CA LEU A 9 10.81 5.56 -7.50
C LEU A 9 11.03 6.40 -8.78
N PRO A 10 11.00 5.83 -10.00
CA PRO A 10 11.00 6.64 -11.23
C PRO A 10 9.84 7.64 -11.30
N GLU A 11 8.61 7.24 -10.96
CA GLU A 11 7.46 8.17 -10.91
C GLU A 11 7.70 9.29 -9.88
N ALA A 12 8.28 8.99 -8.72
CA ALA A 12 8.64 10.02 -7.74
C ALA A 12 9.68 11.01 -8.30
N LYS A 13 10.67 10.52 -9.07
CA LYS A 13 11.67 11.36 -9.72
C LYS A 13 11.09 12.27 -10.80
N GLU A 14 10.06 11.83 -11.52
CA GLU A 14 9.32 12.68 -12.47
C GLU A 14 8.65 13.88 -11.78
N LEU A 15 8.32 13.73 -10.48
CA LEU A 15 7.82 14.81 -9.61
C LEU A 15 8.95 15.66 -8.98
N GLY A 16 10.21 15.36 -9.29
CA GLY A 16 11.39 16.02 -8.72
C GLY A 16 11.72 15.53 -7.30
N TRP A 17 11.28 14.34 -6.92
CA TRP A 17 11.52 13.77 -5.59
C TRP A 17 12.52 12.61 -5.65
N ASP A 18 13.69 12.80 -5.04
CA ASP A 18 14.70 11.73 -4.93
C ASP A 18 14.38 10.72 -3.83
N THR A 19 13.65 11.16 -2.80
CA THR A 19 13.14 10.34 -1.68
C THR A 19 11.73 10.79 -1.29
N LEU A 20 11.02 9.90 -0.60
CA LEU A 20 9.67 10.15 -0.08
C LEU A 20 9.73 10.34 1.43
N ASP A 21 8.84 11.16 1.98
CA ASP A 21 8.71 11.34 3.42
C ASP A 21 7.88 10.23 4.04
N ILE A 22 6.80 9.84 3.37
CA ILE A 22 5.84 8.85 3.86
C ILE A 22 5.53 7.87 2.74
N ILE A 23 5.61 6.58 3.02
CA ILE A 23 5.22 5.53 2.08
C ILE A 23 4.01 4.79 2.66
N LEU A 24 2.90 4.82 1.93
CA LEU A 24 1.70 4.08 2.25
C LEU A 24 1.85 2.65 1.72
N VAL A 25 1.47 1.64 2.49
CA VAL A 25 1.39 0.24 2.04
C VAL A 25 -0.04 -0.22 2.24
N SER A 26 -0.69 -0.59 1.13
CA SER A 26 -2.12 -0.92 1.11
C SER A 26 -2.35 -2.36 0.69
N GLY A 27 -3.29 -3.04 1.34
CA GLY A 27 -3.80 -4.34 0.89
C GLY A 27 -4.75 -4.25 -0.31
N ASP A 28 -5.20 -3.06 -0.70
CA ASP A 28 -6.00 -2.82 -1.91
C ASP A 28 -5.14 -2.37 -3.08
N ALA A 29 -5.64 -2.59 -4.30
CA ALA A 29 -5.18 -1.90 -5.49
C ALA A 29 -5.23 -0.38 -5.28
N TYR A 30 -4.32 0.34 -5.93
CA TYR A 30 -4.34 1.79 -5.84
C TYR A 30 -5.45 2.37 -6.73
N VAL A 31 -6.47 2.92 -6.09
CA VAL A 31 -7.51 3.74 -6.72
C VAL A 31 -7.47 5.11 -6.04
N ASP A 32 -7.14 6.13 -6.82
CA ASP A 32 -7.00 7.51 -6.30
C ASP A 32 -8.37 8.18 -6.14
N HIS A 33 -9.11 7.72 -5.14
CA HIS A 33 -10.47 8.17 -4.87
C HIS A 33 -10.70 8.34 -3.36
N PRO A 34 -11.44 9.37 -2.88
CA PRO A 34 -11.64 9.63 -1.45
C PRO A 34 -12.35 8.51 -0.68
N SER A 35 -12.99 7.56 -1.37
CA SER A 35 -13.54 6.35 -0.72
C SER A 35 -12.48 5.32 -0.33
N PHE A 36 -11.23 5.49 -0.77
CA PHE A 36 -10.10 4.63 -0.43
C PHE A 36 -9.27 5.34 0.64
N GLY A 37 -9.29 4.80 1.86
CA GLY A 37 -8.65 5.42 3.02
C GLY A 37 -7.17 5.80 2.78
N PRO A 38 -6.32 4.89 2.26
CA PRO A 38 -4.93 5.21 1.93
C PRO A 38 -4.80 6.35 0.92
N ALA A 39 -5.61 6.39 -0.13
CA ALA A 39 -5.56 7.47 -1.13
C ALA A 39 -5.95 8.82 -0.50
N LEU A 40 -7.03 8.86 0.28
CA LEU A 40 -7.47 10.06 0.99
C LEU A 40 -6.37 10.59 1.92
N ILE A 41 -5.77 9.72 2.74
CA ILE A 41 -4.70 10.09 3.66
C ILE A 41 -3.47 10.58 2.88
N GLY A 42 -3.11 9.91 1.79
CA GLY A 42 -1.98 10.33 0.96
C GLY A 42 -2.16 11.73 0.37
N ARG A 43 -3.34 12.03 -0.17
CA ARG A 43 -3.68 13.37 -0.67
C ARG A 43 -3.74 14.42 0.41
N TYR A 44 -4.26 14.07 1.58
CA TYR A 44 -4.24 14.95 2.73
C TYR A 44 -2.81 15.33 3.12
N LEU A 45 -1.91 14.36 3.23
CA LEU A 45 -0.51 14.58 3.56
C LEU A 45 0.24 15.37 2.49
N GLU A 46 0.03 15.05 1.21
CA GLU A 46 0.62 15.77 0.09
C GLU A 46 0.18 17.25 0.07
N ALA A 47 -1.11 17.53 0.35
CA ALA A 47 -1.62 18.89 0.48
C ALA A 47 -0.98 19.68 1.64
N HIS A 48 -0.35 18.99 2.59
CA HIS A 48 0.43 19.58 3.69
C HIS A 48 1.95 19.60 3.41
N GLY A 49 2.36 19.34 2.16
CA GLY A 49 3.74 19.49 1.71
C GLY A 49 4.63 18.25 1.89
N PHE A 50 4.06 17.11 2.29
CA PHE A 50 4.82 15.86 2.38
C PHE A 50 4.96 15.19 1.01
N LYS A 51 6.10 14.56 0.76
CA LYS A 51 6.31 13.68 -0.40
C LYS A 51 5.78 12.30 -0.08
N VAL A 52 4.66 11.91 -0.69
CA VAL A 52 3.97 10.66 -0.37
C VAL A 52 3.97 9.73 -1.57
N GLY A 53 4.27 8.46 -1.35
CA GLY A 53 4.06 7.40 -2.33
C GLY A 53 3.24 6.25 -1.77
N ILE A 54 2.80 5.34 -2.62
CA ILE A 54 1.96 4.19 -2.24
C ILE A 54 2.45 2.89 -2.89
N ILE A 55 2.57 1.84 -2.08
CA ILE A 55 2.80 0.45 -2.51
C ILE A 55 1.46 -0.29 -2.39
N PRO A 56 0.68 -0.41 -3.47
CA PRO A 56 -0.55 -1.19 -3.47
C PRO A 56 -0.27 -2.67 -3.66
N GLN A 57 -0.92 -3.52 -2.85
CA GLN A 57 -0.88 -4.98 -2.96
C GLN A 57 0.53 -5.55 -3.20
N PRO A 58 1.53 -5.25 -2.35
CA PRO A 58 2.83 -5.87 -2.51
C PRO A 58 2.74 -7.38 -2.31
N ASP A 59 3.48 -8.14 -3.13
CA ASP A 59 3.61 -9.58 -2.92
C ASP A 59 4.37 -9.83 -1.62
N TRP A 60 3.67 -10.32 -0.59
CA TRP A 60 4.23 -10.59 0.72
C TRP A 60 5.22 -11.76 0.74
N LYS A 61 5.33 -12.51 -0.35
CA LYS A 61 6.32 -13.58 -0.54
C LYS A 61 7.61 -13.05 -1.16
N ASP A 62 7.57 -11.88 -1.78
CA ASP A 62 8.71 -11.24 -2.41
C ASP A 62 9.07 -9.92 -1.69
N PRO A 63 10.16 -9.90 -0.90
CA PRO A 63 10.60 -8.69 -0.23
C PRO A 63 10.89 -7.52 -1.18
N ALA A 64 11.24 -7.77 -2.46
CA ALA A 64 11.52 -6.71 -3.41
C ALA A 64 10.30 -5.83 -3.69
N SER A 65 9.08 -6.40 -3.61
CA SER A 65 7.81 -5.67 -3.76
C SER A 65 7.62 -4.56 -2.72
N PHE A 66 8.30 -4.61 -1.57
CA PHE A 66 8.25 -3.58 -0.53
C PHE A 66 9.34 -2.50 -0.68
N THR A 67 10.28 -2.68 -1.60
CA THR A 67 11.44 -1.79 -1.77
C THR A 67 11.35 -0.87 -2.98
N VAL A 68 10.29 -0.98 -3.78
CA VAL A 68 10.10 -0.26 -5.06
C VAL A 68 10.14 1.27 -4.93
N LEU A 69 9.86 1.80 -3.74
CA LEU A 69 9.89 3.22 -3.40
C LEU A 69 11.07 3.62 -2.50
N GLY A 70 11.90 2.67 -2.08
CA GLY A 70 12.99 2.91 -1.14
C GLY A 70 12.55 3.12 0.31
N GLN A 71 13.42 3.75 1.11
CA GLN A 71 13.18 4.05 2.52
C GLN A 71 12.54 5.44 2.67
N PRO A 72 11.48 5.60 3.45
CA PRO A 72 10.88 6.91 3.70
C PRO A 72 11.72 7.72 4.70
N ASN A 73 11.69 9.05 4.59
CA ASN A 73 12.39 9.94 5.52
C ASN A 73 11.74 9.96 6.91
N LEU A 74 10.43 9.70 7.00
CA LEU A 74 9.67 9.72 8.26
C LEU A 74 9.19 8.33 8.68
N PHE A 75 8.24 7.74 7.95
CA PHE A 75 7.65 6.45 8.33
C PHE A 75 6.89 5.76 7.20
N PHE A 76 6.63 4.47 7.39
CA PHE A 76 5.65 3.71 6.61
C PHE A 76 4.26 3.78 7.27
N CYS A 77 3.21 3.94 6.46
CA CYS A 77 1.83 3.84 6.91
C CYS A 77 1.20 2.57 6.33
N VAL A 78 0.87 1.59 7.18
CA VAL A 78 0.43 0.26 6.72
C VAL A 78 -1.07 0.08 6.95
N SER A 79 -1.80 -0.31 5.92
CA SER A 79 -3.23 -0.63 5.99
C SER A 79 -3.54 -1.95 5.28
N ALA A 80 -4.53 -2.69 5.79
CA ALA A 80 -5.09 -3.86 5.11
C ALA A 80 -5.95 -3.49 3.88
N GLY A 81 -6.23 -2.20 3.68
CA GLY A 81 -7.15 -1.68 2.67
C GLY A 81 -8.44 -1.15 3.30
N ASN A 82 -9.51 -1.07 2.50
CA ASN A 82 -10.85 -0.65 2.91
C ASN A 82 -11.57 -1.71 3.76
N ILE A 83 -11.19 -2.98 3.62
CA ILE A 83 -11.75 -4.10 4.36
C ILE A 83 -10.60 -4.88 5.01
N ASP A 84 -10.85 -5.42 6.21
CA ASP A 84 -9.92 -6.36 6.84
C ASP A 84 -9.62 -7.55 5.92
N SER A 85 -8.33 -7.91 5.84
CA SER A 85 -7.85 -8.98 4.96
C SER A 85 -8.50 -10.34 5.20
N MET A 86 -8.89 -10.70 6.43
CA MET A 86 -9.57 -11.97 6.70
C MET A 86 -10.99 -11.95 6.14
N VAL A 87 -11.69 -10.83 6.27
CA VAL A 87 -13.05 -10.64 5.73
C VAL A 87 -13.04 -10.66 4.20
N ASN A 88 -11.97 -10.13 3.60
CA ASN A 88 -11.81 -10.15 2.15
C ASN A 88 -11.38 -11.53 1.60
N ASN A 89 -10.53 -12.25 2.34
CA ASN A 89 -10.09 -13.59 1.93
C ASN A 89 -11.12 -14.69 2.21
N TYR A 90 -12.02 -14.50 3.19
CA TYR A 90 -12.95 -15.55 3.62
C TYR A 90 -14.40 -15.10 3.80
N THR A 91 -15.32 -16.05 3.70
CA THR A 91 -16.71 -15.89 4.15
C THR A 91 -16.81 -15.93 5.68
N ALA A 92 -17.98 -15.62 6.24
CA ALA A 92 -18.23 -15.76 7.68
C ALA A 92 -17.97 -17.19 8.18
N ASP A 93 -18.29 -18.19 7.36
CA ASP A 93 -18.00 -19.62 7.61
C ASP A 93 -16.54 -20.02 7.33
N LYS A 94 -15.62 -19.06 7.16
CA LYS A 94 -14.19 -19.27 6.87
C LYS A 94 -13.89 -20.01 5.56
N LYS A 95 -14.78 -19.96 4.57
CA LYS A 95 -14.50 -20.51 3.23
C LYS A 95 -13.73 -19.47 2.40
N PRO A 96 -12.66 -19.86 1.67
CA PRO A 96 -11.96 -18.94 0.80
C PRO A 96 -12.88 -18.31 -0.24
N ARG A 97 -12.80 -16.99 -0.39
CA ARG A 97 -13.49 -16.25 -1.46
C ARG A 97 -12.74 -16.44 -2.77
N ARG A 98 -13.49 -16.50 -3.87
CA ARG A 98 -12.93 -16.64 -5.23
C ARG A 98 -12.57 -15.29 -5.86
N THR A 99 -13.07 -14.21 -5.28
CA THR A 99 -12.91 -12.85 -5.81
C THR A 99 -12.61 -11.87 -4.68
N ASP A 100 -11.85 -10.83 -5.01
CA ASP A 100 -11.55 -9.67 -4.14
C ASP A 100 -11.89 -8.40 -4.91
N MET A 101 -12.93 -7.68 -4.48
CA MET A 101 -13.42 -6.48 -5.19
C MET A 101 -12.44 -5.29 -5.18
N TYR A 102 -11.40 -5.36 -4.36
CA TYR A 102 -10.39 -4.30 -4.23
C TYR A 102 -9.05 -4.70 -4.87
N SER A 103 -9.03 -5.80 -5.61
CA SER A 103 -7.88 -6.24 -6.41
C SER A 103 -8.10 -5.98 -7.90
N PRO A 104 -7.03 -5.85 -8.70
CA PRO A 104 -7.13 -5.80 -10.15
C PRO A 104 -7.93 -7.01 -10.66
N ASN A 105 -8.85 -6.76 -11.61
CA ASN A 105 -9.70 -7.78 -12.23
C ASN A 105 -10.55 -8.62 -11.25
N ASN A 106 -10.75 -8.14 -10.02
CA ASN A 106 -11.40 -8.87 -8.93
C ASN A 106 -10.71 -10.18 -8.53
N GLU A 107 -9.42 -10.32 -8.83
CA GLU A 107 -8.66 -11.54 -8.55
C GLU A 107 -8.42 -11.71 -7.04
N ALA A 108 -8.69 -12.91 -6.52
CA ALA A 108 -8.36 -13.23 -5.14
C ALA A 108 -6.87 -13.59 -4.99
N GLY A 109 -6.35 -13.47 -3.76
CA GLY A 109 -5.00 -13.91 -3.42
C GLY A 109 -3.91 -12.87 -3.61
N HIS A 110 -4.26 -11.60 -3.82
CA HIS A 110 -3.31 -10.47 -3.90
C HIS A 110 -2.92 -9.88 -2.53
N ARG A 111 -3.55 -10.34 -1.43
CA ARG A 111 -3.19 -9.94 -0.06
C ARG A 111 -3.11 -11.14 0.89
N PRO A 112 -2.20 -11.13 1.88
CA PRO A 112 -2.13 -12.18 2.87
C PRO A 112 -3.22 -12.01 3.94
N ASP A 113 -3.45 -13.09 4.67
CA ASP A 113 -4.20 -13.05 5.93
C ASP A 113 -3.50 -12.14 6.94
N ARG A 114 -4.27 -11.29 7.62
CA ARG A 114 -3.78 -10.27 8.55
C ARG A 114 -2.73 -9.36 7.90
N ALA A 115 -3.07 -8.80 6.75
CA ALA A 115 -2.21 -7.98 5.91
C ALA A 115 -1.41 -6.92 6.68
N SER A 116 -2.05 -6.15 7.57
CA SER A 116 -1.33 -5.13 8.36
C SER A 116 -0.18 -5.72 9.20
N ILE A 117 -0.36 -6.92 9.77
CA ILE A 117 0.69 -7.58 10.57
C ILE A 117 1.81 -8.08 9.65
N VAL A 118 1.45 -8.75 8.55
CA VAL A 118 2.42 -9.33 7.60
C VAL A 118 3.26 -8.24 6.95
N TYR A 119 2.63 -7.19 6.44
CA TYR A 119 3.31 -6.06 5.81
C TYR A 119 4.19 -5.31 6.81
N THR A 120 3.71 -5.05 8.02
CA THR A 120 4.53 -4.41 9.08
C THR A 120 5.74 -5.27 9.42
N SER A 121 5.58 -6.59 9.55
CA SER A 121 6.68 -7.51 9.83
C SER A 121 7.73 -7.50 8.72
N MET A 122 7.28 -7.51 7.46
CA MET A 122 8.17 -7.43 6.30
C MET A 122 8.96 -6.12 6.28
N LEU A 123 8.30 -4.98 6.48
CA LEU A 123 8.94 -3.67 6.51
C LEU A 123 9.96 -3.57 7.65
N LYS A 124 9.62 -4.04 8.86
CA LYS A 124 10.58 -4.07 9.99
C LYS A 124 11.80 -4.95 9.73
N ARG A 125 11.66 -6.01 8.92
CA ARG A 125 12.78 -6.86 8.50
C ARG A 125 13.69 -6.14 7.51
N LEU A 126 13.11 -5.40 6.56
CA LEU A 126 13.83 -4.69 5.50
C LEU A 126 14.46 -3.38 5.99
N TYR A 127 13.75 -2.63 6.84
CA TYR A 127 14.10 -1.31 7.31
C TYR A 127 14.16 -1.31 8.85
N LYS A 128 15.29 -1.77 9.41
CA LYS A 128 15.43 -1.93 10.87
C LYS A 128 15.40 -0.62 11.66
N ASN A 129 15.68 0.50 11.02
CA ASN A 129 15.84 1.81 11.63
C ASN A 129 14.67 2.76 11.29
N THR A 130 13.53 2.22 10.86
CA THR A 130 12.33 2.95 10.45
C THR A 130 11.11 2.25 11.04
#